data_AF-A0A3C1GNR2-F1
#
_entry.id   AF-A0A3C1GNR2-F1
#
_cell.length_a   1.000
_cell.length_b   1.000
_cell.length_c   1.000
_cell.angle_alpha   90.00
_cell.angle_beta   90.00
_cell.angle_gamma   90.00
#
_symmetry.space_group_name_H-M   'P 1'
#
loop_
_entity.id
_entity.type
_entity.pdbx_description
1 polymer ?
#
loop_
_entity_poly.entity_id
_entity_poly.type
_entity_poly.pdbx_seq_one_letter_code
_entity_poly.pdbx_strand_id
1 'polypeptide(L)'
;MMRFGIFSVADHYPTELRRSATELYGELLDQAEAADALGFDSFWIAEHHFHEYGAIPRPPVWLAAAAERTRRIRPYAVQRPFETLVAQNVVAFGDPDEIVRVARLYEAAGFTHFLAIANFGGLPHTQVLRSMELMARHVLPRFSG
;
A
#
# COMPACT_ATOMS: atom_id res chain seq x y z
N MET A 1 -5.27 -19.25 -10.07
CA MET A 1 -5.79 -19.65 -8.75
C MET A 1 -5.77 -18.44 -7.82
N MET A 2 -6.80 -18.28 -6.98
CA MET A 2 -6.93 -17.17 -6.03
C MET A 2 -5.92 -17.31 -4.89
N ARG A 3 -5.40 -16.18 -4.39
CA ARG A 3 -4.39 -16.09 -3.33
C ARG A 3 -4.92 -15.25 -2.19
N PHE A 4 -4.56 -15.58 -0.95
CA PHE A 4 -5.07 -14.94 0.25
C PHE A 4 -3.93 -14.38 1.10
N GLY A 5 -4.08 -13.16 1.58
CA GLY A 5 -3.11 -12.48 2.45
C GLY A 5 -3.77 -11.93 3.70
N ILE A 6 -2.94 -11.71 4.73
CA ILE A 6 -3.34 -11.07 5.99
C ILE A 6 -2.72 -9.67 6.04
N PHE A 7 -3.47 -8.70 6.55
CA PHE A 7 -3.02 -7.33 6.76
C PHE A 7 -3.24 -6.92 8.21
N SER A 8 -2.23 -6.31 8.82
CA SER A 8 -2.32 -5.74 10.16
C SER A 8 -1.96 -4.25 10.12
N VAL A 9 -2.79 -3.44 10.77
CA VAL A 9 -2.51 -2.01 11.03
C VAL A 9 -1.55 -1.81 12.21
N ALA A 10 -1.30 -2.87 12.98
CA ALA A 10 -0.52 -2.86 14.22
C ALA A 10 -1.01 -1.81 15.23
N ASP A 11 -2.33 -1.71 15.40
CA ASP A 11 -2.94 -0.81 16.37
C ASP A 11 -2.51 -1.16 17.79
N HIS A 12 -2.11 -0.14 18.53
CA HIS A 12 -1.54 -0.25 19.86
C HIS A 12 -2.14 0.81 20.77
N TYR A 13 -3.22 0.43 21.45
CA TYR A 13 -3.90 1.25 22.44
C TYR A 13 -3.51 0.78 23.85
N PRO A 14 -2.36 1.20 24.40
CA PRO A 14 -1.82 0.66 25.65
C PRO A 14 -2.74 0.88 26.85
N THR A 15 -3.53 1.96 26.83
CA THR A 15 -4.50 2.31 27.88
C THR A 15 -5.72 1.39 27.88
N GLU A 16 -6.14 0.90 26.71
CA GLU A 16 -7.34 0.07 26.54
C GLU A 16 -7.00 -1.43 26.52
N LEU A 17 -5.94 -1.80 25.80
CA LEU A 17 -5.59 -3.20 25.51
C LEU A 17 -4.55 -3.78 26.48
N ARG A 18 -4.04 -2.98 27.43
CA ARG A 18 -3.05 -3.38 28.47
C ARG A 18 -1.93 -4.28 27.94
N ARG A 19 -1.34 -3.87 26.82
CA ARG A 19 -0.30 -4.62 26.11
C ARG A 19 0.88 -3.70 25.86
N SER A 20 2.08 -4.19 26.08
CA SER A 20 3.30 -3.46 25.73
C SER A 20 3.58 -3.52 24.22
N ALA A 21 4.38 -2.60 23.71
CA ALA A 21 4.82 -2.63 22.31
C ALA A 21 5.62 -3.91 22.00
N THR A 22 6.38 -4.43 22.97
CA THR A 22 7.14 -5.68 22.83
C THR A 22 6.20 -6.88 22.65
N GLU A 23 5.16 -6.99 23.47
CA GLU A 23 4.12 -8.03 23.31
C GLU A 23 3.37 -7.87 21.99
N LEU A 24 3.13 -6.63 21.55
CA LEU A 24 2.59 -6.35 20.22
C LEU A 24 3.44 -6.94 19.11
N TYR A 25 4.73 -6.62 19.10
CA TYR A 25 5.65 -7.11 18.08
C TYR A 25 5.80 -8.63 18.13
N GLY A 26 5.80 -9.22 19.32
CA GLY A 26 5.83 -10.66 19.53
C GLY A 26 4.65 -11.36 18.89
N GLU A 27 3.41 -11.01 19.24
CA GLU A 27 2.27 -11.76 18.68
C GLU A 27 2.05 -11.43 17.19
N LEU A 28 2.47 -10.26 16.68
CA LEU A 28 2.48 -10.03 15.23
C LEU A 28 3.43 -11.03 14.53
N LEU A 29 4.57 -11.37 15.14
CA LEU A 29 5.49 -12.37 14.58
C LEU A 29 4.86 -13.76 14.66
N ASP A 30 4.22 -14.09 15.79
CA ASP A 30 3.47 -15.35 15.95
C ASP A 30 2.34 -15.47 14.91
N GLN A 31 1.66 -14.37 14.59
CA GLN A 31 0.64 -14.32 13.54
C GLN A 31 1.25 -14.56 12.16
N ALA A 32 2.43 -14.02 11.87
CA ALA A 32 3.13 -14.27 10.61
C ALA A 32 3.56 -15.74 10.47
N GLU A 33 4.09 -16.34 11.54
CA GLU A 33 4.41 -17.77 11.61
C GLU A 33 3.16 -18.65 11.44
N ALA A 34 2.07 -18.31 12.12
CA ALA A 34 0.81 -19.04 12.00
C ALA A 34 0.24 -18.93 10.58
N ALA A 35 0.25 -17.74 9.99
CA ALA A 35 -0.20 -17.53 8.62
C ALA A 35 0.61 -18.37 7.63
N ASP A 36 1.92 -18.51 7.86
CA ASP A 36 2.83 -19.30 7.04
C ASP A 36 2.49 -20.78 7.07
N ALA A 37 2.27 -21.30 8.29
CA ALA A 37 1.87 -22.69 8.51
C ALA A 37 0.47 -22.99 7.94
N LEU A 38 -0.45 -22.02 8.00
CA LEU A 38 -1.83 -22.16 7.53
C LEU A 38 -1.98 -22.01 6.01
N GLY A 39 -0.92 -21.61 5.30
CA GLY A 39 -0.91 -21.55 3.83
C GLY A 39 -1.39 -20.23 3.23
N PHE A 40 -1.35 -19.13 3.99
CA PHE A 40 -1.52 -17.79 3.42
C PHE A 40 -0.34 -17.44 2.50
N ASP A 41 -0.58 -16.61 1.49
CA ASP A 41 0.44 -16.23 0.49
C ASP A 41 1.31 -15.05 0.95
N SER A 42 0.80 -14.19 1.81
CA SER A 42 1.47 -12.95 2.21
C SER A 42 0.98 -12.41 3.54
N PHE A 43 1.87 -11.74 4.27
CA PHE A 43 1.57 -10.98 5.48
C PHE A 43 1.99 -9.51 5.28
N TRP A 44 1.07 -8.60 5.56
CA TRP A 44 1.23 -7.16 5.35
C TRP A 44 1.15 -6.41 6.66
N ILE A 45 1.98 -5.39 6.81
CA ILE A 45 2.04 -4.54 7.99
C ILE A 45 2.03 -3.08 7.55
N ALA A 46 1.19 -2.25 8.19
CA ALA A 46 1.10 -0.82 7.89
C ALA A 46 2.30 -0.04 8.47
N GLU A 47 2.64 1.09 7.84
CA GLU A 47 3.58 2.07 8.40
C GLU A 47 2.83 3.22 9.06
N HIS A 48 3.12 3.49 10.33
CA HIS A 48 2.54 4.60 11.07
C HIS A 48 3.56 5.24 12.01
N HIS A 49 3.40 6.55 12.21
CA HIS A 49 4.25 7.35 13.09
C HIS A 49 3.39 8.17 14.04
N PHE A 50 3.86 8.36 15.27
CA PHE A 50 3.36 9.34 16.25
C PHE A 50 1.94 9.11 16.81
N HIS A 51 1.26 8.00 16.49
CA HIS A 51 -0.12 7.74 16.95
C HIS A 51 -0.34 6.27 17.34
N GLU A 52 -1.21 6.02 18.33
CA GLU A 52 -1.58 4.70 18.85
C GLU A 52 -2.31 3.81 17.80
N TYR A 53 -2.79 4.40 16.71
CA TYR A 53 -3.44 3.69 15.59
C TYR A 53 -2.46 2.83 14.76
N GLY A 54 -1.16 2.89 15.06
CA GLY A 54 -0.18 1.97 14.47
C GLY A 54 1.20 2.08 15.10
N ALA A 55 1.74 0.96 15.58
CA ALA A 55 2.99 0.91 16.34
C ALA A 55 4.23 0.54 15.50
N ILE A 56 4.11 0.45 14.18
CA ILE A 56 5.22 0.05 13.28
C ILE A 56 5.69 1.26 12.48
N PRO A 57 6.70 2.00 12.95
CA PRO A 57 7.26 3.15 12.22
C PRO A 57 8.25 2.74 11.14
N ARG A 58 8.72 1.50 11.16
CA ARG A 58 9.75 0.97 10.25
C ARG A 58 9.40 -0.46 9.82
N PRO A 59 8.40 -0.65 8.93
CA PRO A 59 8.02 -1.97 8.44
C PRO A 59 9.18 -2.86 8.00
N PRO A 60 10.20 -2.37 7.25
CA PRO A 60 11.26 -3.25 6.75
C PRO A 60 12.04 -3.96 7.87
N VAL A 61 12.21 -3.32 9.03
CA VAL A 61 12.91 -3.93 10.17
C VAL A 61 12.09 -5.06 10.78
N TRP A 62 10.79 -4.83 10.99
CA TRP A 62 9.90 -5.85 11.52
C TRP A 62 9.73 -7.02 10.54
N LEU A 63 9.61 -6.71 9.24
CA LEU A 63 9.49 -7.71 8.18
C LEU A 63 10.75 -8.57 8.04
N ALA A 64 11.94 -8.01 8.28
CA ALA A 64 13.17 -8.80 8.31
C ALA A 64 13.15 -9.83 9.46
N ALA A 65 12.61 -9.48 10.62
CA ALA A 65 12.41 -10.43 11.72
C ALA A 65 11.34 -11.49 11.38
N ALA A 66 10.24 -11.10 10.73
CA ALA A 66 9.22 -12.06 10.28
C ALA A 66 9.75 -13.01 9.19
N ALA A 67 10.62 -12.53 8.30
CA ALA A 67 11.25 -13.33 7.26
C ALA A 67 12.18 -14.42 7.79
N GLU A 68 12.80 -14.19 8.95
CA GLU A 68 13.63 -15.20 9.62
C GLU A 68 12.79 -16.38 10.16
N ARG A 69 11.54 -16.10 10.54
CA ARG A 69 10.63 -17.06 11.19
C ARG A 69 9.68 -17.78 10.24
N THR A 70 9.54 -17.28 9.00
CA THR A 70 8.61 -17.83 7.99
C THR A 70 9.37 -18.49 6.84
N ARG A 71 8.74 -19.45 6.16
CA ARG A 71 9.36 -20.19 5.04
C ARG A 71 8.65 -20.05 3.71
N ARG A 72 7.33 -19.82 3.69
CA ARG A 72 6.52 -19.78 2.45
C ARG A 72 5.93 -18.40 2.21
N ILE A 73 5.47 -17.74 3.27
CA ILE A 73 4.92 -16.39 3.24
C ILE A 73 5.99 -15.45 2.75
N ARG A 74 5.54 -14.51 1.94
CA ARG A 74 6.34 -13.36 1.52
C ARG A 74 6.03 -12.21 2.48
N PRO A 75 6.90 -11.93 3.45
CA PRO A 75 6.77 -10.74 4.28
C PRO A 75 7.03 -9.53 3.38
N TYR A 76 5.97 -8.78 3.13
CA TYR A 76 5.85 -7.63 2.22
C TYR A 76 5.58 -7.87 0.74
N ALA A 77 4.90 -6.87 0.17
CA ALA A 77 4.61 -6.67 -1.23
C ALA A 77 5.78 -7.18 -2.06
N VAL A 78 5.55 -8.26 -2.82
CA VAL A 78 6.43 -8.66 -3.92
C VAL A 78 6.76 -7.36 -4.64
N GLN A 79 8.04 -6.98 -4.68
CA GLN A 79 8.46 -5.87 -5.53
C GLN A 79 7.96 -6.22 -6.93
N ARG A 80 6.88 -5.55 -7.32
CA ARG A 80 6.32 -5.71 -8.65
C ARG A 80 7.11 -4.75 -9.51
N PRO A 81 7.59 -5.20 -10.68
CA PRO A 81 8.04 -4.27 -11.69
C PRO A 81 6.95 -3.21 -11.89
N PHE A 82 7.36 -1.95 -12.04
CA PHE A 82 6.43 -0.84 -12.19
C PHE A 82 5.44 -1.09 -13.35
N GLU A 83 5.93 -1.71 -14.40
CA GLU A 83 5.19 -2.17 -15.57
C GLU A 83 4.06 -3.13 -15.19
N THR A 84 4.26 -3.99 -14.18
CA THR A 84 3.21 -4.89 -13.68
C THR A 84 2.11 -4.12 -12.97
N LEU A 85 2.47 -3.10 -12.18
CA LEU A 85 1.48 -2.28 -11.47
C LEU A 85 0.62 -1.47 -12.46
N VAL A 86 1.24 -0.92 -13.50
CA VAL A 86 0.56 -0.25 -14.61
C VAL A 86 -0.32 -1.23 -15.39
N ALA A 87 0.21 -2.40 -15.77
CA ALA A 87 -0.54 -3.41 -16.52
C ALA A 87 -1.76 -3.96 -15.76
N GLN A 88 -1.69 -4.01 -14.44
CA GLN A 88 -2.79 -4.46 -13.57
C GLN A 88 -3.75 -3.33 -13.18
N ASN A 89 -3.54 -2.11 -13.68
CA ASN A 89 -4.28 -0.90 -13.33
C ASN A 89 -4.28 -0.60 -11.83
N VAL A 90 -3.27 -1.07 -11.08
CA VAL A 90 -3.09 -0.73 -9.65
C VAL A 90 -2.62 0.73 -9.50
N VAL A 91 -1.86 1.21 -10.49
CA VAL A 91 -1.48 2.61 -10.65
C VAL A 91 -1.83 3.07 -12.06
N ALA A 92 -2.15 4.36 -12.22
CA ALA A 92 -2.29 5.00 -13.53
C ALA A 92 -1.04 5.85 -13.78
N PHE A 93 -0.31 5.55 -14.86
CA PHE A 93 0.90 6.27 -15.23
C PHE A 93 1.02 6.30 -16.74
N GLY A 94 1.30 7.48 -17.31
CA GLY A 94 1.37 7.65 -18.75
C GLY A 94 0.77 8.98 -19.23
N ASP A 95 0.17 8.96 -20.41
CA ASP A 95 -0.47 10.14 -21.00
C ASP A 95 -1.89 10.41 -20.46
N PRO A 96 -2.50 11.58 -20.73
CA PRO A 96 -3.84 11.89 -20.23
C PRO A 96 -4.93 10.87 -20.59
N ASP A 97 -4.87 10.26 -21.77
CA ASP A 97 -5.89 9.30 -22.21
C ASP A 97 -5.75 7.98 -21.43
N GLU A 98 -4.51 7.55 -21.13
CA GLU A 98 -4.26 6.41 -20.25
C GLU A 98 -4.77 6.65 -18.82
N ILE A 99 -4.58 7.87 -18.28
CA ILE A 99 -5.10 8.23 -16.96
C ILE A 99 -6.64 8.21 -16.97
N VAL A 100 -7.29 8.78 -17.99
CA VAL A 100 -8.76 8.75 -18.14
C VAL A 100 -9.27 7.31 -18.20
N ARG A 101 -8.62 6.43 -18.99
CA ARG A 101 -9.01 5.03 -19.10
C ARG A 101 -9.03 4.34 -17.74
N VAL A 102 -7.98 4.51 -16.94
CA VAL A 102 -7.90 3.88 -15.60
C VAL A 102 -8.91 4.51 -14.65
N ALA A 103 -9.00 5.85 -14.59
CA ALA A 103 -9.94 6.54 -13.71
C ALA A 103 -11.40 6.15 -13.98
N ARG A 104 -11.79 5.89 -15.24
CA ARG A 104 -13.12 5.36 -15.58
C ARG A 104 -13.38 3.97 -15.04
N LEU A 105 -12.37 3.10 -14.97
CA LEU A 105 -12.51 1.77 -14.34
C LEU A 105 -12.82 1.90 -12.85
N TYR A 106 -12.14 2.81 -12.16
CA TYR A 106 -12.37 3.08 -10.74
C TYR A 106 -13.73 3.77 -10.50
N GLU A 107 -14.10 4.75 -11.33
CA GLU A 107 -15.42 5.38 -11.27
C GLU A 107 -16.55 4.34 -11.45
N ALA A 108 -16.42 3.43 -12.42
CA ALA A 108 -17.38 2.34 -12.63
C ALA A 108 -17.45 1.34 -11.46
N ALA A 109 -16.37 1.22 -10.68
CA ALA A 109 -16.33 0.45 -9.44
C ALA A 109 -16.87 1.21 -8.21
N GLY A 110 -17.34 2.45 -8.38
CA GLY A 110 -17.98 3.26 -7.34
C GLY A 110 -17.02 4.14 -6.54
N PHE A 111 -15.76 4.28 -6.96
CA PHE A 111 -14.82 5.19 -6.31
C PHE A 111 -15.15 6.64 -6.68
N THR A 112 -15.22 7.51 -5.67
CA THR A 112 -15.56 8.94 -5.84
C THR A 112 -14.35 9.87 -5.81
N HIS A 113 -13.18 9.35 -5.41
CA HIS A 113 -11.95 10.13 -5.28
C HIS A 113 -10.81 9.40 -5.97
N PHE A 114 -10.14 10.09 -6.89
CA PHE A 114 -8.96 9.60 -7.60
C PHE A 114 -7.75 10.44 -7.19
N LEU A 115 -6.90 9.90 -6.32
CA LEU A 115 -5.76 10.63 -5.77
C LEU A 115 -4.52 10.45 -6.66
N ALA A 116 -3.93 11.56 -7.10
CA ALA A 116 -2.71 11.55 -7.89
C ALA A 116 -1.48 11.81 -7.01
N ILE A 117 -0.46 10.95 -7.14
CA ILE A 117 0.88 11.22 -6.58
C ILE A 117 1.66 12.03 -7.62
N ALA A 118 1.60 13.36 -7.53
CA ALA A 118 2.26 14.24 -8.48
C ALA A 118 3.78 14.39 -8.26
N ASN A 119 4.25 14.17 -7.01
CA ASN A 119 5.65 14.30 -6.65
C ASN A 119 6.19 12.96 -6.13
N PHE A 120 6.74 12.16 -7.03
CA PHE A 120 7.59 11.03 -6.67
C PHE A 120 9.01 11.57 -6.53
N GLY A 121 9.59 11.52 -5.32
CA GLY A 121 10.85 12.20 -5.01
C GLY A 121 11.95 11.97 -6.05
N GLY A 122 12.68 13.03 -6.41
CA GLY A 122 13.69 13.02 -7.47
C GLY A 122 13.29 13.73 -8.76
N LEU A 123 12.03 14.14 -8.90
CA LEU A 123 11.57 14.95 -10.04
C LEU A 123 11.84 16.46 -9.84
N PRO A 124 12.33 17.17 -10.88
CA PRO A 124 12.36 18.63 -10.86
C PRO A 124 10.95 19.21 -10.70
N HIS A 125 10.82 20.28 -9.90
CA HIS A 125 9.53 20.93 -9.62
C HIS A 125 8.76 21.32 -10.89
N THR A 126 9.46 21.75 -11.94
CA THR A 126 8.86 22.11 -13.23
C THR A 126 8.15 20.95 -13.92
N GLN A 127 8.64 19.72 -13.75
CA GLN A 127 8.00 18.52 -14.30
C GLN A 127 6.74 18.13 -13.51
N VAL A 128 6.77 18.33 -12.19
CA VAL A 128 5.59 18.15 -11.32
C VAL A 128 4.48 19.11 -11.76
N LEU A 129 4.78 20.41 -11.89
CA LEU A 129 3.82 21.41 -12.35
C LEU A 129 3.28 21.11 -13.75
N ARG A 130 4.15 20.70 -14.68
CA ARG A 130 3.73 20.29 -16.03
C ARG A 130 2.72 19.14 -15.99
N SER A 131 2.94 18.14 -15.15
CA SER A 131 2.03 17.00 -15.02
C SER A 131 0.67 17.43 -14.45
N MET A 132 0.67 18.31 -13.45
CA MET A 132 -0.56 18.90 -12.90
C MET A 132 -1.34 19.69 -13.97
N GLU A 133 -0.65 20.48 -14.79
CA GLU A 133 -1.28 21.21 -15.88
C GLU A 133 -1.90 20.28 -16.93
N LEU A 134 -1.21 19.20 -17.30
CA LEU A 134 -1.77 18.21 -18.23
C LEU A 134 -3.02 17.54 -17.66
N MET A 135 -3.00 17.16 -16.38
CA MET A 135 -4.19 16.62 -15.71
C MET A 135 -5.35 17.62 -15.72
N ALA A 136 -5.09 18.88 -15.36
CA ALA A 136 -6.12 19.91 -15.29
C ALA A 136 -6.75 20.20 -16.66
N ARG A 137 -5.94 20.22 -17.73
CA ARG A 137 -6.43 20.54 -19.07
C ARG A 137 -7.10 19.36 -19.78
N HIS A 138 -6.61 18.14 -19.58
CA HIS A 138 -6.97 17.00 -20.43
C HIS A 138 -7.72 15.89 -19.69
N VAL A 139 -7.55 15.75 -18.37
CA VAL A 139 -8.16 14.68 -17.58
C VAL A 139 -9.40 15.16 -16.84
N LEU A 140 -9.26 16.18 -15.97
CA LEU A 140 -10.35 16.65 -15.09
C LEU A 140 -11.66 16.98 -15.83
N PRO A 141 -11.65 17.68 -16.99
CA PRO A 141 -12.89 18.02 -17.71
C PRO A 141 -13.69 16.80 -18.18
N ARG A 142 -13.08 15.61 -18.25
CA ARG A 142 -13.76 14.38 -18.64
C ARG A 142 -14.65 13.83 -17.53
N PHE A 143 -14.45 14.23 -16.27
CA PHE A 143 -15.16 13.72 -15.10
C PHE A 143 -16.03 14.77 -14.39
N SER A 144 -16.15 15.97 -14.98
CA SER A 144 -16.93 17.09 -14.42
C SER A 144 -18.43 16.97 -14.73
N GLY A 145 -19.03 15.83 -14.36
CA GLY A 145 -20.48 15.56 -14.43
C GLY A 145 -21.14 15.75 -13.07
#